data_AF-A0A536FFJ5-F1
#
_entry.id   AF-A0A536FFJ5-F1
#
_cell.length_a   1.000
_cell.length_b   1.000
_cell.length_c   1.000
_cell.angle_alpha   90.00
_cell.angle_beta   90.00
_cell.angle_gamma   90.00
#
_symmetry.space_group_name_H-M   'P 1'
#
loop_
_entity.id
_entity.type
_entity.pdbx_description
1 polymer ?
#
loop_
_entity_poly.entity_id
_entity_poly.type
_entity_poly.pdbx_seq_one_letter_code
_entity_poly.pdbx_strand_id
1 'polypeptide(L)'
;MRGLRQLGSDERLRRGEGSGNRHDHRRRELDRGALALAPHRHVEPLLVRHTAAVHEPGSISSLSPVGARSATTPPAEVDALRSLNAEYVRQHPEEVARFLDGRSPHETTTLLLHAPPAAAAQLVERLNPRVGAEVLLLLPREVSRAVLSEMNPARAAPVIVSMPPQEREEHLGALDSRIATAIREVLSYPADSAGALMDPRITAFAPETTVEGALQKMRTFKEKELGAIYLTDAHGRLAGTVPLGEIATALPHIPLSELVRGNAAAVYVNASRHEVVEYFNEQRVATLPVVDAEHRLVGVIRYRALVSAAEAEASMTLQTMVGVSKDERALSKVAFAIHQRLPWLEINLATVFLAALVVGLFENTISRYTALAVLLPVVSGQTGNAGMQALAVTMRGLALREVRPAQWPRLIVKELGVGLLNGFAIALTTMLGVTIWSHSFGLTLVIGLAMLFSMMIAGVAGAGVPLVLKALGQDPAQSSSIVLTTVTDVVGFSTFLGLATIFAAAL
;
A
#
# COMPACT_ATOMS: atom_id res chain seq x y z
N MET A 1 22.91 40.81 -56.23
CA MET A 1 22.99 40.71 -54.76
C MET A 1 23.51 39.31 -54.42
N ARG A 2 24.55 39.29 -53.57
CA ARG A 2 25.29 38.17 -52.92
C ARG A 2 24.52 36.84 -52.84
N GLY A 3 25.09 35.64 -53.04
CA GLY A 3 26.48 35.22 -53.16
C GLY A 3 26.72 33.84 -52.53
N LEU A 4 27.01 32.84 -53.37
CA LEU A 4 28.16 31.92 -53.32
C LEU A 4 28.15 30.80 -52.25
N ARG A 5 27.99 29.54 -52.68
CA ARG A 5 29.04 28.55 -53.04
C ARG A 5 29.81 28.01 -51.82
N GLN A 6 29.48 26.76 -51.45
CA GLN A 6 30.36 25.88 -50.70
C GLN A 6 31.25 25.10 -51.70
N LEU A 7 32.55 25.33 -51.61
CA LEU A 7 33.65 24.51 -52.13
C LEU A 7 34.77 24.66 -51.12
N GLY A 8 35.42 23.55 -50.73
CA GLY A 8 36.58 23.60 -49.85
C GLY A 8 36.90 22.26 -49.20
N SER A 9 37.41 21.34 -50.02
CA SER A 9 38.24 20.20 -49.63
C SER A 9 39.64 20.65 -49.17
N ASP A 10 40.36 19.70 -48.53
CA ASP A 10 41.79 19.68 -48.17
C ASP A 10 42.19 20.49 -46.91
N GLU A 11 43.02 19.99 -45.98
CA GLU A 11 43.89 18.82 -45.94
C GLU A 11 44.48 18.68 -44.52
N ARG A 12 44.89 17.44 -44.17
CA ARG A 12 46.00 17.08 -43.25
C ARG A 12 45.78 17.39 -41.74
N LEU A 13 46.11 16.53 -40.77
CA LEU A 13 47.24 15.61 -40.67
C LEU A 13 47.09 14.79 -39.36
N ARG A 14 47.45 13.50 -39.43
CA ARG A 14 48.04 12.63 -38.37
C ARG A 14 47.26 11.37 -37.97
N ARG A 15 47.76 10.27 -38.57
CA ARG A 15 48.26 9.03 -37.94
C ARG A 15 47.28 8.16 -37.16
N GLY A 16 47.24 6.88 -37.58
CA GLY A 16 47.31 5.77 -36.65
C GLY A 16 46.32 4.66 -36.93
N GLU A 17 46.71 3.74 -37.80
CA GLU A 17 46.17 2.38 -37.93
C GLU A 17 46.17 1.64 -36.58
N GLY A 18 45.34 0.60 -36.46
CA GLY A 18 45.66 -0.53 -35.59
C GLY A 18 44.52 -1.04 -34.73
N SER A 19 43.69 -1.90 -35.32
CA SER A 19 42.93 -2.94 -34.63
C SER A 19 43.85 -3.76 -33.72
N GLY A 20 43.38 -4.11 -32.52
CA GLY A 20 44.04 -5.14 -31.71
C GLY A 20 43.90 -4.97 -30.20
N ASN A 21 42.96 -5.72 -29.63
CA ASN A 21 43.11 -6.39 -28.34
C ASN A 21 43.18 -5.53 -27.07
N ARG A 22 42.04 -5.28 -26.40
CA ARG A 22 41.97 -4.95 -24.96
C ARG A 22 40.72 -5.53 -24.30
N HIS A 23 40.63 -6.86 -24.27
CA HIS A 23 40.26 -7.48 -23.01
C HIS A 23 41.51 -7.48 -22.13
N ASP A 24 41.33 -7.24 -20.84
CA ASP A 24 42.38 -7.33 -19.81
C ASP A 24 43.21 -6.06 -19.53
N HIS A 25 42.56 -4.95 -19.13
CA HIS A 25 43.17 -3.93 -18.25
C HIS A 25 42.15 -2.96 -17.63
N ARG A 26 41.12 -3.50 -16.96
CA ARG A 26 40.22 -2.70 -16.09
C ARG A 26 39.92 -3.40 -14.76
N ARG A 27 40.91 -4.12 -14.23
CA ARG A 27 40.86 -4.83 -12.94
C ARG A 27 41.97 -4.46 -11.95
N ARG A 28 42.76 -3.41 -12.22
CA ARG A 28 43.84 -2.98 -11.32
C ARG A 28 43.97 -1.46 -11.28
N GLU A 29 42.95 -0.79 -10.75
CA GLU A 29 43.06 0.63 -10.33
C GLU A 29 41.91 1.06 -9.40
N LEU A 30 41.46 0.16 -8.52
CA LEU A 30 40.50 0.46 -7.43
C LEU A 30 41.04 0.06 -6.05
N ASP A 31 42.35 -0.10 -5.91
CA ASP A 31 42.97 -0.73 -4.73
C ASP A 31 43.80 0.22 -3.86
N ARG A 32 43.61 1.54 -3.97
CA ARG A 32 44.22 2.52 -3.06
C ARG A 32 43.25 3.63 -2.69
N GLY A 33 42.35 3.29 -1.77
CA GLY A 33 41.41 4.23 -1.16
C GLY A 33 40.45 3.60 -0.16
N ALA A 34 40.80 2.46 0.43
CA ALA A 34 40.02 1.83 1.50
C ALA A 34 40.52 2.36 2.85
N LEU A 35 39.98 3.50 3.29
CA LEU A 35 39.92 3.79 4.72
C LEU A 35 38.95 2.78 5.34
N ALA A 36 39.49 1.96 6.23
CA ALA A 36 38.77 0.91 6.93
C ALA A 36 37.57 1.47 7.71
N LEU A 37 36.37 1.38 7.13
CA LEU A 37 35.13 1.40 7.88
C LEU A 37 34.98 0.03 8.54
N ALA A 38 35.22 -0.01 9.85
CA ALA A 38 34.96 -1.18 10.67
C ALA A 38 33.49 -1.62 10.51
N PRO A 39 33.19 -2.94 10.45
CA PRO A 39 31.83 -3.41 10.37
C PRO A 39 31.10 -3.00 11.66
N HIS A 40 29.95 -2.35 11.51
CA HIS A 40 29.01 -2.14 12.60
C HIS A 40 28.75 -3.49 13.27
N ARG A 41 29.21 -3.65 14.51
CA ARG A 41 28.85 -4.78 15.35
C ARG A 41 27.33 -4.79 15.47
N HIS A 42 26.71 -5.85 14.98
CA HIS A 42 25.37 -6.24 15.41
C HIS A 42 25.39 -6.31 16.94
N VAL A 43 24.74 -5.35 17.58
CA VAL A 43 24.37 -5.46 18.98
C VAL A 43 23.14 -6.37 18.99
N GLU A 44 23.33 -7.63 19.36
CA GLU A 44 22.20 -8.50 19.71
C GLU A 44 21.38 -7.80 20.80
N PRO A 45 20.06 -7.68 20.66
CA PRO A 45 19.23 -7.26 21.78
C PRO A 45 19.27 -8.37 22.83
N LEU A 46 19.94 -8.07 23.95
CA LEU A 46 19.91 -8.87 25.18
C LEU A 46 18.51 -8.78 25.78
N LEU A 47 17.58 -9.57 25.25
CA LEU A 47 16.25 -9.81 25.80
C LEU A 47 16.21 -11.25 26.29
N VAL A 48 16.09 -11.37 27.61
CA VAL A 48 16.05 -12.64 28.35
C VAL A 48 15.00 -13.56 27.74
N ARG A 49 15.45 -14.72 27.23
CA ARG A 49 14.57 -15.83 26.85
C ARG A 49 13.85 -16.35 28.09
N HIS A 50 12.54 -16.15 28.19
CA HIS A 50 11.69 -16.99 29.03
C HIS A 50 11.41 -18.28 28.25
N THR A 51 12.14 -19.34 28.59
CA THR A 51 11.89 -20.69 28.10
C THR A 51 10.62 -21.24 28.73
N ALA A 52 9.53 -21.28 27.99
CA ALA A 52 8.42 -22.20 28.24
C ALA A 52 8.83 -23.57 27.68
N ALA A 53 9.36 -24.45 28.53
CA ALA A 53 9.67 -25.83 28.17
C ALA A 53 8.40 -26.69 28.27
N VAL A 54 8.00 -27.26 27.14
CA VAL A 54 7.04 -28.37 27.04
C VAL A 54 7.68 -29.61 27.67
N HIS A 55 6.95 -30.27 28.56
CA HIS A 55 7.41 -31.44 29.33
C HIS A 55 7.07 -32.74 28.56
N GLU A 56 8.07 -33.57 28.28
CA GLU A 56 7.89 -35.02 28.09
C GLU A 56 8.63 -35.78 29.21
N PRO A 57 8.10 -36.91 29.72
CA PRO A 57 8.62 -37.56 30.91
C PRO A 57 9.68 -38.62 30.58
N GLY A 58 10.87 -38.52 31.17
CA GLY A 58 11.87 -39.57 31.04
C GLY A 58 13.15 -39.38 31.87
N SER A 59 13.25 -40.16 32.95
CA SER A 59 14.47 -40.59 33.66
C SER A 59 15.20 -39.61 34.61
N ILE A 60 15.45 -40.13 35.80
CA ILE A 60 16.05 -39.51 36.99
C ILE A 60 17.57 -39.68 36.94
N SER A 61 18.35 -38.60 37.16
CA SER A 61 19.71 -38.71 37.72
C SER A 61 20.18 -37.36 38.28
N SER A 62 20.13 -37.26 39.60
CA SER A 62 20.94 -36.46 40.53
C SER A 62 21.85 -35.35 39.96
N LEU A 63 21.43 -34.10 40.14
CA LEU A 63 22.32 -32.97 40.44
C LEU A 63 21.68 -32.13 41.55
N SER A 64 22.42 -31.95 42.64
CA SER A 64 22.07 -31.20 43.85
C SER A 64 21.61 -29.75 43.56
N PRO A 65 20.78 -29.14 44.42
CA PRO A 65 20.12 -27.88 44.12
C PRO A 65 21.12 -26.73 44.19
N VAL A 66 21.58 -26.25 43.03
CA VAL A 66 22.10 -24.89 42.93
C VAL A 66 20.92 -23.97 43.17
N GLY A 67 20.98 -23.24 44.28
CA GLY A 67 19.88 -22.46 44.83
C GLY A 67 19.11 -21.69 43.76
N ALA A 68 17.79 -21.85 43.79
CA ALA A 68 16.85 -20.95 43.18
C ALA A 68 17.06 -19.56 43.77
N ARG A 69 17.98 -18.79 43.17
CA ARG A 69 17.90 -17.33 43.25
C ARG A 69 16.69 -16.98 42.41
N SER A 70 15.56 -16.73 43.07
CA SER A 70 14.57 -15.81 42.51
C SER A 70 15.32 -14.49 42.31
N ALA A 71 15.89 -14.30 41.13
CA ALA A 71 16.47 -13.03 40.74
C ALA A 71 15.28 -12.08 40.50
N THR A 72 14.71 -11.57 41.60
CA THR A 72 13.96 -10.33 41.55
C THR A 72 14.93 -9.31 41.00
N THR A 73 14.76 -8.94 39.74
CA THR A 73 15.54 -7.88 39.09
C THR A 73 15.52 -6.68 40.06
N PRO A 74 16.69 -6.20 40.52
CA PRO A 74 16.77 -5.07 41.43
C PRO A 74 15.89 -3.92 40.94
N PRO A 75 15.17 -3.20 41.82
CA PRO A 75 14.29 -2.09 41.41
C PRO A 75 14.97 -1.09 40.48
N ALA A 76 16.25 -0.80 40.73
CA ALA A 76 17.08 0.08 39.91
C ALA A 76 17.32 -0.45 38.47
N GLU A 77 17.43 -1.76 38.29
CA GLU A 77 17.62 -2.39 36.97
C GLU A 77 16.30 -2.45 36.19
N VAL A 78 15.17 -2.64 36.88
CA VAL A 78 13.83 -2.51 36.29
C VAL A 78 13.56 -1.07 35.83
N ASP A 79 13.94 -0.08 36.63
CA ASP A 79 13.77 1.33 36.29
C ASP A 79 14.70 1.77 35.14
N ALA A 80 15.92 1.22 35.09
CA ALA A 80 16.83 1.41 33.97
C ALA A 80 16.27 0.80 32.67
N LEU A 81 15.71 -0.41 32.72
CA LEU A 81 15.06 -1.05 31.58
C LEU A 81 13.82 -0.29 31.11
N ARG A 82 12.98 0.21 32.03
CA ARG A 82 11.83 1.06 31.67
C ARG A 82 12.27 2.35 31.01
N SER A 83 13.33 2.98 31.54
CA SER A 83 13.88 4.22 30.97
C SER A 83 14.46 3.98 29.58
N LEU A 84 15.18 2.87 29.38
CA LEU A 84 15.71 2.46 28.08
C LEU A 84 14.58 2.18 27.07
N ASN A 85 13.54 1.45 27.48
CA ASN A 85 12.38 1.17 26.63
C ASN A 85 11.63 2.46 26.26
N ALA A 86 11.41 3.37 27.22
CA ALA A 86 10.77 4.65 26.96
C ALA A 86 11.60 5.54 26.02
N GLU A 87 12.93 5.50 26.14
CA GLU A 87 13.85 6.18 25.23
C GLU A 87 13.77 5.57 23.82
N TYR A 88 13.83 4.24 23.72
CA TYR A 88 13.80 3.53 22.45
C TYR A 88 12.46 3.73 21.72
N VAL A 89 11.33 3.68 22.42
CA VAL A 89 10.00 4.01 21.88
C VAL A 89 9.98 5.42 21.30
N ARG A 90 10.62 6.38 21.96
CA ARG A 90 10.65 7.77 21.52
C ARG A 90 11.52 7.98 20.30
N GLN A 91 12.64 7.27 20.21
CA GLN A 91 13.59 7.38 19.10
C GLN A 91 13.16 6.55 17.88
N HIS A 92 12.49 5.41 18.09
CA HIS A 92 12.15 4.45 17.05
C HIS A 92 10.67 4.02 17.08
N PRO A 93 9.70 4.96 17.07
CA PRO A 93 8.28 4.64 17.25
C PRO A 93 7.71 3.75 16.13
N GLU A 94 8.21 3.87 14.90
CA GLU A 94 7.77 3.03 13.77
C GLU A 94 8.27 1.59 13.86
N GLU A 95 9.51 1.40 14.30
CA GLU A 95 10.08 0.07 14.47
C GLU A 95 9.37 -0.67 15.60
N VAL A 96 9.12 0.02 16.71
CA VAL A 96 8.36 -0.53 17.83
C VAL A 96 6.92 -0.84 17.40
N ALA A 97 6.23 0.05 16.70
CA ALA A 97 4.87 -0.23 16.21
C ALA A 97 4.85 -1.48 15.31
N ARG A 98 5.79 -1.59 14.35
CA ARG A 98 5.93 -2.78 13.49
C ARG A 98 6.17 -4.06 14.29
N PHE A 99 6.98 -3.99 15.35
CA PHE A 99 7.22 -5.12 16.24
C PHE A 99 5.96 -5.51 17.03
N LEU A 100 5.23 -4.53 17.55
CA LEU A 100 4.01 -4.73 18.34
C LEU A 100 2.84 -5.26 17.49
N ASP A 101 2.77 -4.90 16.22
CA ASP A 101 1.77 -5.46 15.30
C ASP A 101 1.92 -6.97 15.08
N GLY A 102 3.12 -7.51 15.27
CA GLY A 102 3.39 -8.96 15.21
C GLY A 102 3.15 -9.69 16.54
N ARG A 103 2.78 -8.97 17.60
CA ARG A 103 2.53 -9.49 18.95
C ARG A 103 1.05 -9.63 19.21
N SER A 104 0.69 -10.32 20.30
CA SER A 104 -0.71 -10.37 20.71
C SER A 104 -1.17 -8.99 21.22
N PRO A 105 -2.43 -8.58 20.95
CA PRO A 105 -2.98 -7.35 21.50
C PRO A 105 -2.85 -7.25 23.03
N HIS A 106 -2.92 -8.38 23.75
CA HIS A 106 -2.73 -8.42 25.21
C HIS A 106 -1.30 -8.04 25.65
N GLU A 107 -0.27 -8.54 24.95
CA GLU A 107 1.13 -8.16 25.24
C GLU A 107 1.35 -6.67 24.95
N THR A 108 0.82 -6.19 23.83
CA THR A 108 0.88 -4.76 23.45
C THR A 108 0.16 -3.89 24.47
N THR A 109 -1.01 -4.31 24.94
CA THR A 109 -1.78 -3.64 26.01
C THR A 109 -0.96 -3.55 27.29
N THR A 110 -0.27 -4.63 27.68
CA THR A 110 0.56 -4.67 28.89
C THR A 110 1.70 -3.65 28.84
N LEU A 111 2.32 -3.47 27.66
CA LEU A 111 3.36 -2.47 27.46
C LEU A 111 2.81 -1.04 27.51
N LEU A 112 1.61 -0.82 26.96
CA LEU A 112 0.99 0.50 26.89
C LEU A 112 0.36 0.95 28.22
N LEU A 113 -0.06 0.01 29.07
CA LEU A 113 -0.63 0.31 30.40
C LEU A 113 0.28 1.19 31.27
N HIS A 114 1.59 1.03 31.13
CA HIS A 114 2.58 1.78 31.91
C HIS A 114 3.25 2.91 31.14
N ALA A 115 2.90 3.07 29.86
CA ALA A 115 3.44 4.13 29.03
C ALA A 115 2.68 5.45 29.31
N PRO A 116 3.37 6.60 29.28
CA PRO A 116 2.68 7.90 29.29
C PRO A 116 1.67 7.98 28.14
N PRO A 117 0.48 8.57 28.34
CA PRO A 117 -0.58 8.61 27.31
C PRO A 117 -0.11 9.15 25.96
N ALA A 118 0.75 10.17 25.95
CA ALA A 118 1.31 10.74 24.73
C ALA A 118 2.23 9.75 23.97
N ALA A 119 3.03 8.95 24.68
CA ALA A 119 3.88 7.92 24.06
C ALA A 119 3.03 6.75 23.55
N ALA A 120 2.04 6.34 24.34
CA ALA A 120 1.08 5.32 23.93
C ALA A 120 0.29 5.74 22.68
N ALA A 121 -0.17 7.00 22.61
CA ALA A 121 -0.83 7.56 21.43
C ALA A 121 0.07 7.48 20.19
N GLN A 122 1.33 7.90 20.30
CA GLN A 122 2.27 7.83 19.18
C GLN A 122 2.46 6.40 18.65
N LEU A 123 2.48 5.41 19.53
CA LEU A 123 2.54 4.00 19.15
C LEU A 123 1.24 3.57 18.47
N VAL A 124 0.09 3.79 19.10
CA VAL A 124 -1.23 3.38 18.57
C VAL A 124 -1.53 4.02 17.21
N GLU A 125 -1.14 5.28 16.98
CA GLU A 125 -1.26 5.96 15.69
C GLU A 125 -0.49 5.29 14.54
N ARG A 126 0.51 4.46 14.87
CA ARG A 126 1.40 3.77 13.91
C ARG A 126 1.13 2.27 13.81
N LEU A 127 0.32 1.71 14.72
CA LEU A 127 -0.14 0.33 14.63
C LEU A 127 -1.08 0.16 13.44
N ASN A 128 -1.31 -1.09 13.03
CA ASN A 128 -2.47 -1.40 12.20
C ASN A 128 -3.75 -0.89 12.92
N PRO A 129 -4.67 -0.19 12.23
CA PRO A 129 -5.86 0.37 12.87
C PRO A 129 -6.69 -0.62 13.67
N ARG A 130 -6.77 -1.88 13.21
CA ARG A 130 -7.49 -2.95 13.89
C ARG A 130 -6.77 -3.45 15.13
N VAL A 131 -5.45 -3.61 15.07
CA VAL A 131 -4.64 -3.95 16.25
C VAL A 131 -4.73 -2.83 17.28
N GLY A 132 -4.64 -1.57 16.83
CA GLY A 132 -4.87 -0.40 17.68
C GLY A 132 -6.26 -0.41 18.34
N ALA A 133 -7.30 -0.80 17.60
CA ALA A 133 -8.66 -0.91 18.12
C ALA A 133 -8.75 -2.01 19.20
N GLU A 134 -8.26 -3.21 18.91
CA GLU A 134 -8.22 -4.32 19.87
C GLU A 134 -7.45 -3.94 21.14
N VAL A 135 -6.32 -3.26 21.01
CA VAL A 135 -5.53 -2.75 22.14
C VAL A 135 -6.32 -1.72 22.96
N LEU A 136 -6.95 -0.75 22.31
CA LEU A 136 -7.75 0.28 23.01
C LEU A 136 -8.98 -0.29 23.72
N LEU A 137 -9.56 -1.37 23.20
CA LEU A 137 -10.67 -2.11 23.83
C LEU A 137 -10.22 -2.94 25.04
N LEU A 138 -8.98 -3.42 25.03
CA LEU A 138 -8.39 -4.17 26.14
C LEU A 138 -7.84 -3.27 27.26
N LEU A 139 -7.55 -1.99 26.95
CA LEU A 139 -7.10 -1.02 27.95
C LEU A 139 -8.25 -0.60 28.89
N PRO A 140 -7.95 -0.30 30.17
CA PRO A 140 -8.90 0.35 31.06
C PRO A 140 -9.45 1.63 30.42
N ARG A 141 -10.75 1.91 30.61
CA ARG A 141 -11.46 2.99 29.91
C ARG A 141 -10.78 4.36 30.10
N GLU A 142 -10.26 4.62 31.30
CA GLU A 142 -9.58 5.87 31.64
C GLU A 142 -8.27 6.04 30.86
N VAL A 143 -7.52 4.95 30.69
CA VAL A 143 -6.26 4.93 29.93
C VAL A 143 -6.56 5.05 28.44
N SER A 144 -7.51 4.26 27.93
CA SER A 144 -7.95 4.31 26.54
C SER A 144 -8.41 5.71 26.14
N ARG A 145 -9.21 6.36 27.00
CA ARG A 145 -9.61 7.77 26.85
C ARG A 145 -8.41 8.71 26.81
N ALA A 146 -7.48 8.59 27.75
CA ALA A 146 -6.30 9.44 27.80
C ALA A 146 -5.40 9.28 26.56
N VAL A 147 -5.26 8.06 26.04
CA VAL A 147 -4.53 7.78 24.80
C VAL A 147 -5.24 8.41 23.61
N LEU A 148 -6.54 8.15 23.44
CA LEU A 148 -7.35 8.72 22.36
C LEU A 148 -7.34 10.26 22.37
N SER A 149 -7.33 10.88 23.55
CA SER A 149 -7.24 12.34 23.69
C SER A 149 -5.91 12.93 23.21
N GLU A 150 -4.82 12.18 23.24
CA GLU A 150 -3.50 12.63 22.75
C GLU A 150 -3.29 12.30 21.26
N MET A 151 -4.09 11.38 20.70
CA MET A 151 -3.99 11.00 19.29
C MET A 151 -4.39 12.13 18.34
N ASN A 152 -3.76 12.13 17.17
CA ASN A 152 -4.20 12.89 16.01
C ASN A 152 -5.57 12.39 15.54
N PRO A 153 -6.59 13.26 15.41
CA PRO A 153 -7.92 12.84 14.93
C PRO A 153 -7.88 12.08 13.59
N ALA A 154 -7.00 12.49 12.66
CA ALA A 154 -6.80 11.81 11.38
C ALA A 154 -6.29 10.37 11.52
N ARG A 155 -5.51 10.10 12.58
CA ARG A 155 -4.97 8.76 12.89
C ARG A 155 -5.88 7.95 13.80
N ALA A 156 -6.64 8.62 14.68
CA ALA A 156 -7.62 7.99 15.56
C ALA A 156 -8.84 7.51 14.78
N ALA A 157 -9.28 8.24 13.75
CA ALA A 157 -10.44 7.90 12.93
C ALA A 157 -10.40 6.46 12.38
N PRO A 158 -9.34 6.00 11.67
CA PRO A 158 -9.24 4.61 11.21
C PRO A 158 -9.28 3.57 12.33
N VAL A 159 -8.68 3.87 13.49
CA VAL A 159 -8.67 2.98 14.66
C VAL A 159 -10.08 2.84 15.22
N ILE A 160 -10.78 3.95 15.42
CA ILE A 160 -12.15 3.99 15.92
C ILE A 160 -13.13 3.30 14.96
N VAL A 161 -12.93 3.43 13.64
CA VAL A 161 -13.77 2.73 12.63
C VAL A 161 -13.59 1.22 12.69
N SER A 162 -12.42 0.75 13.12
CA SER A 162 -12.11 -0.67 13.24
C SER A 162 -12.73 -1.32 14.49
N MET A 163 -13.32 -0.52 15.39
CA MET A 163 -14.06 -1.01 16.55
C MET A 163 -15.49 -1.44 16.19
N PRO A 164 -16.10 -2.35 16.96
CA PRO A 164 -17.53 -2.64 16.86
C PRO A 164 -18.38 -1.35 17.01
N PRO A 165 -19.52 -1.23 16.31
CA PRO A 165 -20.31 0.02 16.31
C PRO A 165 -20.71 0.53 17.69
N GLN A 166 -21.04 -0.38 18.61
CA GLN A 166 -21.40 -0.04 19.99
C GLN A 166 -20.19 0.52 20.76
N GLU A 167 -19.07 -0.20 20.75
CA GLU A 167 -17.83 0.23 21.42
C GLU A 167 -17.33 1.58 20.89
N ARG A 168 -17.40 1.79 19.56
CA ARG A 168 -17.05 3.06 18.93
C ARG A 168 -17.80 4.24 19.54
N GLU A 169 -19.12 4.13 19.70
CA GLU A 169 -19.92 5.24 20.23
C GLU A 169 -19.64 5.45 21.72
N GLU A 170 -19.41 4.38 22.47
CA GLU A 170 -19.02 4.47 23.88
C GLU A 170 -17.67 5.18 24.06
N HIS A 171 -16.66 4.83 23.25
CA HIS A 171 -15.34 5.49 23.29
C HIS A 171 -15.42 6.96 22.86
N LEU A 172 -16.18 7.27 21.80
CA LEU A 172 -16.39 8.67 21.38
C LEU A 172 -17.18 9.49 22.40
N GLY A 173 -18.16 8.87 23.08
CA GLY A 173 -18.94 9.50 24.15
C GLY A 173 -18.15 9.78 25.42
N ALA A 174 -17.07 9.02 25.67
CA ALA A 174 -16.19 9.22 26.82
C ALA A 174 -15.16 10.35 26.62
N LEU A 175 -14.92 10.80 25.38
CA LEU A 175 -13.97 11.86 25.06
C LEU A 175 -14.55 13.25 25.32
N ASP A 176 -13.66 14.24 25.51
CA ASP A 176 -14.06 15.63 25.53
C ASP A 176 -14.75 16.01 24.21
N SER A 177 -15.82 16.80 24.32
CA SER A 177 -16.70 17.14 23.18
C SER A 177 -15.93 17.67 21.97
N ARG A 178 -14.89 18.48 22.21
CA ARG A 178 -14.02 19.03 21.16
C ARG A 178 -13.26 17.95 20.40
N ILE A 179 -12.70 16.96 21.11
CA ILE A 179 -11.90 15.88 20.50
C ILE A 179 -12.83 14.91 19.76
N ALA A 180 -13.94 14.53 20.39
CA ALA A 180 -14.93 13.65 19.79
C ALA A 180 -15.52 14.26 18.51
N THR A 181 -15.79 15.57 18.51
CA THR A 181 -16.28 16.29 17.32
C THR A 181 -15.24 16.27 16.20
N ALA A 182 -13.96 16.54 16.50
CA ALA A 182 -12.90 16.51 15.50
C ALA A 182 -12.73 15.12 14.86
N ILE A 183 -12.82 14.04 15.65
CA ILE A 183 -12.77 12.67 15.11
C ILE A 183 -14.00 12.38 14.24
N ARG A 184 -15.21 12.72 14.72
CA ARG A 184 -16.45 12.53 13.95
C ARG A 184 -16.44 13.32 12.64
N GLU A 185 -15.86 14.52 12.65
CA GLU A 185 -15.70 15.34 11.46
C GLU A 185 -14.82 14.64 10.42
N VAL A 186 -13.63 14.16 10.81
CA VAL A 186 -12.76 13.36 9.92
C VAL A 186 -13.50 12.14 9.36
N LEU A 187 -14.27 11.45 10.20
CA LEU A 187 -15.05 10.27 9.79
C LEU A 187 -16.21 10.58 8.85
N SER A 188 -16.68 11.83 8.79
CA SER A 188 -17.74 12.26 7.89
C SER A 188 -17.25 12.48 6.47
N TYR A 189 -15.95 12.71 6.28
CA TYR A 189 -15.37 12.95 4.97
C TYR A 189 -15.12 11.64 4.21
N PRO A 190 -15.22 11.64 2.86
CA PRO A 190 -14.85 10.48 2.05
C PRO A 190 -13.39 10.08 2.28
N ALA A 191 -13.10 8.78 2.34
CA ALA A 191 -11.75 8.26 2.65
C ALA A 191 -10.64 8.78 1.71
N ASP A 192 -10.97 9.07 0.45
CA ASP A 192 -10.03 9.57 -0.57
C ASP A 192 -10.05 11.10 -0.76
N SER A 193 -10.56 11.84 0.25
CA SER A 193 -10.66 13.30 0.23
C SER A 193 -9.57 13.99 1.06
N ALA A 194 -9.36 15.28 0.79
CA ALA A 194 -8.51 16.14 1.62
C ALA A 194 -8.91 16.11 3.10
N GLY A 195 -10.22 16.13 3.39
CA GLY A 195 -10.76 16.11 4.76
C GLY A 195 -10.44 14.83 5.54
N ALA A 196 -10.33 13.68 4.87
CA ALA A 196 -9.91 12.43 5.52
C ALA A 196 -8.40 12.37 5.79
N LEU A 197 -7.59 13.10 5.02
CA LEU A 197 -6.12 13.14 5.14
C LEU A 197 -5.62 14.27 6.05
N MET A 198 -6.45 15.27 6.34
CA MET A 198 -6.04 16.47 7.08
C MET A 198 -5.93 16.20 8.58
N ASP A 199 -4.95 16.84 9.22
CA ASP A 199 -4.94 17.00 10.67
C ASP A 199 -5.76 18.26 11.03
N PRO A 200 -6.88 18.13 11.75
CA PRO A 200 -7.70 19.28 12.14
C PRO A 200 -7.09 20.08 13.30
N ARG A 201 -5.99 19.61 13.90
CA ARG A 201 -5.25 20.36 14.93
C ARG A 201 -4.36 21.41 14.26
N ILE A 202 -5.00 22.49 13.85
CA ILE A 202 -4.36 23.63 13.24
C ILE A 202 -3.91 24.62 14.30
N THR A 203 -2.73 25.21 14.08
CA THR A 203 -2.36 26.45 14.75
C THR A 203 -2.38 27.57 13.73
N ALA A 204 -3.32 28.49 13.92
CA ALA A 204 -3.41 29.74 13.18
C ALA A 204 -3.00 30.94 14.03
N PHE A 205 -2.57 32.00 13.34
CA PHE A 205 -2.19 33.29 13.92
C PHE A 205 -3.00 34.40 13.29
N ALA A 206 -3.22 35.47 14.03
CA ALA A 206 -3.84 36.65 13.45
C ALA A 206 -2.79 37.42 12.61
N PRO A 207 -3.17 38.04 11.47
CA PRO A 207 -2.22 38.72 10.57
C PRO A 207 -1.33 39.77 11.25
N GLU A 208 -1.87 40.45 12.26
CA GLU A 208 -1.22 41.49 13.06
C GLU A 208 -0.24 40.96 14.11
N THR A 209 -0.17 39.64 14.32
CA THR A 209 0.77 39.03 15.27
C THR A 209 2.21 39.33 14.82
N THR A 210 3.08 39.75 15.73
CA THR A 210 4.50 39.97 15.41
C THR A 210 5.28 38.66 15.28
N VAL A 211 6.39 38.67 14.54
CA VAL A 211 7.32 37.55 14.44
C VAL A 211 7.76 37.04 15.81
N GLU A 212 8.05 37.94 16.75
CA GLU A 212 8.43 37.58 18.12
C GLU A 212 7.32 36.81 18.83
N GLY A 213 6.09 37.34 18.80
CA GLY A 213 4.94 36.69 19.43
C GLY A 213 4.63 35.33 18.80
N ALA A 214 4.78 35.23 17.48
CA ALA A 214 4.64 33.98 16.75
C ALA A 214 5.67 32.94 17.22
N LEU A 215 6.96 33.30 17.24
CA LEU A 215 8.04 32.42 17.69
C LEU A 215 7.88 31.99 19.16
N GLN A 216 7.47 32.91 20.04
CA GLN A 216 7.24 32.60 21.45
C GLN A 216 6.11 31.59 21.61
N LYS A 217 4.99 31.76 20.89
CA LYS A 217 3.89 30.81 20.89
C LYS A 217 4.31 29.47 20.28
N MET A 218 5.05 29.48 19.18
CA MET A 218 5.55 28.26 18.54
C MET A 218 6.46 27.41 19.43
N ARG A 219 7.25 28.04 20.31
CA ARG A 219 8.07 27.32 21.31
C ARG A 219 7.26 26.48 22.29
N THR A 220 5.97 26.78 22.46
CA THR A 220 5.06 26.03 23.35
C THR A 220 4.46 24.78 22.68
N PHE A 221 4.62 24.62 21.37
CA PHE A 221 3.96 23.53 20.65
C PHE A 221 4.67 22.20 20.90
N LYS A 222 3.86 21.16 21.16
CA LYS A 222 4.35 19.77 21.31
C LYS A 222 4.98 19.25 20.01
N GLU A 223 4.44 19.66 18.86
CA GLU A 223 4.90 19.21 17.56
C GLU A 223 5.86 20.21 16.92
N LYS A 224 7.09 19.77 16.65
CA LYS A 224 8.19 20.63 16.19
C LYS A 224 8.40 20.62 14.67
N GLU A 225 7.71 19.74 13.95
CA GLU A 225 7.81 19.61 12.50
C GLU A 225 6.83 20.54 11.79
N LEU A 226 7.03 21.84 11.95
CA LEU A 226 6.20 22.87 11.31
C LEU A 226 6.92 23.39 10.07
N GLY A 227 6.36 23.16 8.89
CA GLY A 227 6.90 23.70 7.64
C GLY A 227 6.51 25.17 7.41
N ALA A 228 5.33 25.56 7.86
CA ALA A 228 4.76 26.90 7.74
C ALA A 228 3.74 27.15 8.85
N ILE A 229 3.37 28.41 9.05
CA ILE A 229 2.21 28.81 9.85
C ILE A 229 1.15 29.45 8.95
N TYR A 230 -0.10 29.42 9.43
CA TYR A 230 -1.25 29.93 8.72
C TYR A 230 -1.82 31.16 9.41
N LEU A 231 -2.24 32.14 8.63
CA LEU A 231 -2.88 33.35 9.12
C LEU A 231 -4.38 33.26 8.85
N THR A 232 -5.20 33.57 9.86
CA THR A 232 -6.65 33.56 9.73
C THR A 232 -7.25 34.90 10.14
N ASP A 233 -8.27 35.35 9.43
CA ASP A 233 -9.04 36.53 9.82
C ASP A 233 -9.92 36.28 11.07
N ALA A 234 -10.63 37.32 11.52
CA ALA A 234 -11.54 37.24 12.67
C ALA A 234 -12.72 36.27 12.48
N HIS A 235 -12.96 35.77 11.27
CA HIS A 235 -14.01 34.81 10.93
C HIS A 235 -13.43 33.39 10.68
N GLY A 236 -12.13 33.19 10.93
CA GLY A 236 -11.43 31.93 10.72
C GLY A 236 -11.06 31.63 9.27
N ARG A 237 -11.24 32.60 8.35
CA ARG A 237 -10.90 32.43 6.94
C ARG A 237 -9.41 32.53 6.72
N LEU A 238 -8.87 31.64 5.90
CA LEU A 238 -7.44 31.62 5.57
C LEU A 238 -7.05 32.92 4.85
N ALA A 239 -6.22 33.73 5.51
CA ALA A 239 -5.74 35.02 5.02
C ALA A 239 -4.34 34.94 4.40
N GLY A 240 -3.52 33.96 4.81
CA GLY A 240 -2.14 33.87 4.37
C GLY A 240 -1.43 32.62 4.87
N THR A 241 -0.30 32.28 4.24
CA THR A 241 0.63 31.25 4.71
C THR A 241 2.02 31.86 4.78
N VAL A 242 2.73 31.64 5.89
CA VAL A 242 4.08 32.14 6.09
C VAL A 242 5.02 30.96 6.33
N PRO A 243 6.00 30.71 5.43
CA PRO A 243 7.00 29.67 5.62
C PRO A 243 7.85 29.93 6.86
N LEU A 244 8.23 28.87 7.59
CA LEU A 244 9.02 29.04 8.81
C LEU A 244 10.39 29.70 8.56
N GLY A 245 10.96 29.48 7.38
CA GLY A 245 12.22 30.12 6.97
C GLY A 245 12.14 31.65 6.91
N GLU A 246 11.00 32.22 6.49
CA GLU A 246 10.79 33.68 6.45
C GLU A 246 10.65 34.26 7.86
N ILE A 247 9.97 33.54 8.76
CA ILE A 247 9.84 33.95 10.17
C ILE A 247 11.20 33.94 10.86
N ALA A 248 12.03 32.93 10.56
CA ALA A 248 13.34 32.77 11.17
C ALA A 248 14.34 33.86 10.73
N THR A 249 14.15 34.48 9.56
CA THR A 249 15.03 35.52 9.02
C THR A 249 14.47 36.93 9.16
N ALA A 250 13.18 37.08 9.47
CA ALA A 250 12.51 38.37 9.65
C ALA A 250 12.86 39.06 10.98
N LEU A 251 12.68 40.38 11.01
CA LEU A 251 12.86 41.17 12.23
C LEU A 251 11.72 40.90 13.24
N PRO A 252 12.00 40.84 14.56
CA PRO A 252 11.01 40.40 15.56
C PRO A 252 9.71 41.20 15.65
N HIS A 253 9.75 42.49 15.32
CA HIS A 253 8.62 43.42 15.44
C HIS A 253 7.73 43.48 14.19
N ILE A 254 8.14 42.84 13.09
CA ILE A 254 7.38 42.84 11.84
C ILE A 254 6.10 42.00 12.03
N PRO A 255 4.93 42.49 11.59
CA PRO A 255 3.70 41.71 11.60
C PRO A 255 3.75 40.58 10.56
N LEU A 256 3.17 39.43 10.88
CA LEU A 256 3.16 38.26 10.00
C LEU A 256 2.51 38.54 8.64
N SER A 257 1.55 39.46 8.56
CA SER A 257 0.91 39.89 7.31
C SER A 257 1.90 40.39 6.26
N GLU A 258 3.00 41.01 6.67
CA GLU A 258 4.03 41.53 5.75
C GLU A 258 4.92 40.41 5.17
N LEU A 259 4.93 39.23 5.81
CA LEU A 259 5.70 38.07 5.39
C LEU A 259 4.91 37.13 4.45
N VAL A 260 3.62 37.39 4.23
CA VAL A 260 2.79 36.61 3.31
C VAL A 260 3.23 36.90 1.88
N ARG A 261 3.60 35.86 1.14
CA ARG A 261 3.92 35.97 -0.29
C ARG A 261 2.89 35.24 -1.14
N GLY A 262 2.26 35.97 -2.05
CA GLY A 262 1.25 35.42 -2.97
C GLY A 262 -0.06 35.05 -2.28
N ASN A 263 -0.92 34.35 -3.02
CA ASN A 263 -2.15 33.82 -2.46
C ASN A 263 -1.86 32.54 -1.68
N ALA A 264 -2.49 32.38 -0.51
CA ALA A 264 -2.41 31.14 0.25
C ALA A 264 -3.06 30.00 -0.55
N ALA A 265 -2.24 29.18 -1.21
CA ALA A 265 -2.72 27.97 -1.87
C ALA A 265 -3.36 27.05 -0.83
N ALA A 266 -4.62 26.71 -1.04
CA ALA A 266 -5.41 25.83 -0.18
C ALA A 266 -6.24 24.88 -1.03
N VAL A 267 -6.59 23.75 -0.44
CA VAL A 267 -7.51 22.78 -1.04
C VAL A 267 -8.81 22.73 -0.24
N TYR A 268 -9.92 22.49 -0.91
CA TYR A 268 -11.19 22.30 -0.22
C TYR A 268 -11.25 20.93 0.47
N VAL A 269 -12.03 20.79 1.53
CA VAL A 269 -12.21 19.52 2.27
C VAL A 269 -12.63 18.34 1.39
N ASN A 270 -13.40 18.60 0.35
CA ASN A 270 -13.90 17.59 -0.59
C ASN A 270 -12.95 17.36 -1.77
N ALA A 271 -11.83 18.08 -1.86
CA ALA A 271 -10.85 17.92 -2.92
C ALA A 271 -10.35 16.49 -2.97
N SER A 272 -10.24 15.93 -4.17
CA SER A 272 -9.79 14.55 -4.31
C SER A 272 -8.31 14.42 -3.97
N ARG A 273 -7.89 13.22 -3.56
CA ARG A 273 -6.47 12.91 -3.33
C ARG A 273 -5.55 13.31 -4.50
N HIS A 274 -6.03 13.21 -5.74
CA HIS A 274 -5.28 13.64 -6.92
C HIS A 274 -5.01 15.15 -6.92
N GLU A 275 -6.02 15.96 -6.64
CA GLU A 275 -5.87 17.42 -6.53
C GLU A 275 -4.86 17.77 -5.43
N VAL A 276 -4.93 17.08 -4.27
CA VAL A 276 -3.95 17.27 -3.19
C VAL A 276 -2.52 16.99 -3.66
N VAL A 277 -2.30 15.87 -4.38
CA VAL A 277 -0.98 15.51 -4.95
C VAL A 277 -0.49 16.56 -5.95
N GLU A 278 -1.38 17.02 -6.83
CA GLU A 278 -1.09 18.07 -7.83
C GLU A 278 -0.61 19.36 -7.14
N TYR A 279 -1.33 19.82 -6.12
CA TYR A 279 -0.93 20.97 -5.31
C TYR A 279 0.45 20.80 -4.65
N PHE A 280 0.73 19.65 -4.04
CA PHE A 280 2.04 19.37 -3.44
C PHE A 280 3.17 19.41 -4.47
N ASN A 281 2.94 18.89 -5.68
CA ASN A 281 3.94 18.85 -6.75
C ASN A 281 4.19 20.22 -7.37
N GLU A 282 3.14 21.01 -7.60
CA GLU A 282 3.24 22.35 -8.17
C GLU A 282 3.87 23.33 -7.20
N GLN A 283 3.41 23.34 -5.94
CA GLN A 283 3.81 24.33 -4.95
C GLN A 283 5.09 23.94 -4.20
N ARG A 284 5.50 22.66 -4.24
CA ARG A 284 6.67 22.11 -3.53
C ARG A 284 6.68 22.46 -2.03
N VAL A 285 5.50 22.44 -1.41
CA VAL A 285 5.29 22.79 0.00
C VAL A 285 5.38 21.55 0.91
N ALA A 286 5.78 21.73 2.16
CA ALA A 286 5.79 20.63 3.15
C ALA A 286 4.38 20.36 3.72
N THR A 287 3.54 21.38 3.75
CA THR A 287 2.18 21.34 4.31
C THR A 287 1.21 22.12 3.44
N LEU A 288 -0.03 21.65 3.36
CA LEU A 288 -1.09 22.23 2.53
C LEU A 288 -2.33 22.49 3.40
N PRO A 289 -2.80 23.75 3.50
CA PRO A 289 -4.00 24.07 4.26
C PRO A 289 -5.26 23.54 3.58
N VAL A 290 -6.21 23.08 4.39
CA VAL A 290 -7.51 22.60 3.96
C VAL A 290 -8.59 23.55 4.46
N VAL A 291 -9.47 23.98 3.54
CA VAL A 291 -10.54 24.93 3.81
C VAL A 291 -11.92 24.35 3.54
N ASP A 292 -12.94 24.84 4.26
CA ASP A 292 -14.35 24.52 3.98
C ASP A 292 -14.93 25.39 2.85
N ALA A 293 -16.24 25.26 2.60
CA ALA A 293 -16.93 26.01 1.55
C ALA A 293 -16.94 27.52 1.81
N GLU A 294 -16.89 27.95 3.07
CA GLU A 294 -16.78 29.35 3.51
C GLU A 294 -15.33 29.85 3.56
N HIS A 295 -14.37 29.05 3.08
CA HIS A 295 -12.94 29.34 3.06
C HIS A 295 -12.29 29.44 4.46
N ARG A 296 -12.93 28.85 5.48
CA ARG A 296 -12.39 28.73 6.84
C ARG A 296 -11.34 27.64 6.88
N LEU A 297 -10.24 27.90 7.57
CA LEU A 297 -9.18 26.90 7.75
C LEU A 297 -9.67 25.84 8.73
N VAL A 298 -9.80 24.60 8.26
CA VAL A 298 -10.31 23.47 9.05
C VAL A 298 -9.27 22.39 9.32
N GLY A 299 -8.20 22.35 8.54
CA GLY A 299 -7.15 21.35 8.70
C GLY A 299 -5.89 21.64 7.90
N VAL A 300 -4.89 20.80 8.09
CA VAL A 300 -3.64 20.85 7.32
C VAL A 300 -3.23 19.44 6.92
N ILE A 301 -2.91 19.24 5.65
CA ILE A 301 -2.31 18.01 5.15
C ILE A 301 -0.80 18.17 5.15
N ARG A 302 -0.08 17.15 5.58
CA ARG A 302 1.39 17.13 5.58
C ARG A 302 1.87 16.19 4.49
N TYR A 303 2.94 16.54 3.79
CA TYR A 303 3.47 15.72 2.69
C TYR A 303 3.75 14.27 3.13
N ARG A 304 4.31 14.07 4.33
CA ARG A 304 4.54 12.72 4.88
C ARG A 304 3.26 11.88 5.01
N ALA A 305 2.14 12.50 5.37
CA ALA A 305 0.87 11.80 5.53
C ALA A 305 0.35 11.32 4.17
N LEU A 306 0.53 12.14 3.14
CA LEU A 306 0.23 11.78 1.76
C LEU A 306 1.09 10.61 1.27
N VAL A 307 2.40 10.60 1.57
CA VAL A 307 3.31 9.51 1.24
C VAL A 307 2.91 8.21 1.96
N SER A 308 2.73 8.25 3.28
CA SER A 308 2.31 7.06 4.05
C SER A 308 0.96 6.51 3.58
N ALA A 309 0.01 7.39 3.26
CA ALA A 309 -1.27 6.96 2.70
C ALA A 309 -1.10 6.31 1.31
N ALA A 310 -0.07 6.66 0.54
CA ALA A 310 0.15 6.14 -0.82
C ALA A 310 0.77 4.75 -0.75
N GLU A 311 1.74 4.58 0.14
CA GLU A 311 2.34 3.28 0.47
C GLU A 311 1.29 2.31 1.00
N ALA A 312 0.42 2.76 1.91
CA ALA A 312 -0.67 1.95 2.45
C ALA A 312 -1.65 1.51 1.34
N GLU A 313 -2.08 2.42 0.47
CA GLU A 313 -2.98 2.11 -0.64
C GLU A 313 -2.37 1.10 -1.62
N ALA A 314 -1.10 1.29 -1.98
CA ALA A 314 -0.39 0.37 -2.88
C ALA A 314 -0.33 -1.04 -2.27
N SER A 315 0.00 -1.15 -0.99
CA SER A 315 0.04 -2.43 -0.28
C SER A 315 -1.34 -3.10 -0.21
N MET A 316 -2.37 -2.34 0.17
CA MET A 316 -3.75 -2.85 0.24
C MET A 316 -4.28 -3.31 -1.12
N THR A 317 -3.95 -2.60 -2.20
CA THR A 317 -4.35 -2.96 -3.57
C THR A 317 -3.74 -4.29 -3.99
N LEU A 318 -2.47 -4.54 -3.66
CA LEU A 318 -1.80 -5.81 -3.97
C LEU A 318 -2.45 -6.99 -3.24
N GLN A 319 -2.82 -6.83 -1.98
CA GLN A 319 -3.46 -7.88 -1.18
C GLN A 319 -4.88 -8.18 -1.67
N THR A 320 -5.69 -7.15 -1.81
CA THR A 320 -7.09 -7.29 -2.22
C THR A 320 -7.23 -7.92 -3.59
N MET A 321 -6.31 -7.62 -4.52
CA MET A 321 -6.30 -8.18 -5.88
C MET A 321 -6.37 -9.71 -5.92
N VAL A 322 -5.90 -10.40 -4.88
CA VAL A 322 -5.92 -11.87 -4.78
C VAL A 322 -6.91 -12.40 -3.76
N GLY A 323 -7.90 -11.58 -3.36
CA GLY A 323 -8.93 -11.96 -2.39
C GLY A 323 -8.44 -11.97 -0.94
N VAL A 324 -7.34 -11.29 -0.64
CA VAL A 324 -6.82 -11.15 0.74
C VAL A 324 -7.32 -9.83 1.35
N SER A 325 -7.69 -9.89 2.62
CA SER A 325 -8.18 -8.72 3.37
C SER A 325 -7.08 -7.67 3.58
N LYS A 326 -7.46 -6.37 3.53
CA LYS A 326 -6.56 -5.21 3.74
C LYS A 326 -5.84 -5.23 5.10
N ASP A 327 -6.39 -5.95 6.06
CA ASP A 327 -5.89 -6.03 7.43
C ASP A 327 -4.92 -7.20 7.65
N GLU A 328 -4.82 -8.14 6.70
CA GLU A 328 -4.01 -9.35 6.87
C GLU A 328 -2.53 -9.07 6.61
N ARG A 329 -1.69 -9.41 7.59
CA ARG A 329 -0.22 -9.38 7.50
C ARG A 329 0.37 -10.79 7.37
N ALA A 330 1.62 -10.87 6.91
CA ALA A 330 2.35 -12.12 6.74
C ALA A 330 2.46 -12.98 8.01
N LEU A 331 2.50 -12.35 9.19
CA LEU A 331 2.58 -13.02 10.50
C LEU A 331 1.26 -12.99 11.28
N SER A 332 0.13 -12.78 10.59
CA SER A 332 -1.18 -12.84 11.24
C SER A 332 -1.46 -14.22 11.84
N LYS A 333 -2.25 -14.26 12.91
CA LYS A 333 -2.69 -15.54 13.50
C LYS A 333 -3.45 -16.37 12.46
N VAL A 334 -3.25 -17.68 12.48
CA VAL A 334 -3.90 -18.62 11.55
C VAL A 334 -5.42 -18.48 11.55
N ALA A 335 -6.06 -18.38 12.72
CA ALA A 335 -7.51 -18.23 12.83
C ALA A 335 -8.04 -16.97 12.12
N PHE A 336 -7.29 -15.86 12.19
CA PHE A 336 -7.63 -14.62 11.51
C PHE A 336 -7.52 -14.78 9.98
N ALA A 337 -6.41 -15.36 9.51
CA ALA A 337 -6.21 -15.60 8.08
C ALA A 337 -7.31 -16.51 7.50
N ILE A 338 -7.71 -17.56 8.23
CA ILE A 338 -8.83 -18.44 7.82
C ILE A 338 -10.12 -17.64 7.71
N HIS A 339 -10.46 -16.84 8.74
CA HIS A 339 -11.71 -16.07 8.73
C HIS A 339 -11.78 -15.04 7.59
N GLN A 340 -10.63 -14.47 7.21
CA GLN A 340 -10.55 -13.50 6.13
C GLN A 340 -10.51 -14.14 4.74
N ARG A 341 -9.87 -15.31 4.59
CA ARG A 341 -9.68 -15.96 3.28
C ARG A 341 -10.78 -16.95 2.93
N LEU A 342 -11.30 -17.70 3.90
CA LEU A 342 -12.25 -18.79 3.66
C LEU A 342 -13.51 -18.32 2.91
N PRO A 343 -14.16 -17.19 3.24
CA PRO A 343 -15.32 -16.71 2.47
C PRO A 343 -14.99 -16.47 0.99
N TRP A 344 -13.84 -15.90 0.69
CA TRP A 344 -13.39 -15.66 -0.69
C TRP A 344 -12.99 -16.95 -1.41
N LEU A 345 -12.40 -17.90 -0.70
CA LEU A 345 -12.10 -19.24 -1.23
C LEU A 345 -13.37 -20.02 -1.56
N GLU A 346 -14.42 -19.94 -0.73
CA GLU A 346 -15.73 -20.56 -1.00
C GLU A 346 -16.43 -19.91 -2.21
N ILE A 347 -16.35 -18.57 -2.33
CA ILE A 347 -16.83 -17.87 -3.54
C ILE A 347 -16.07 -18.35 -4.78
N ASN A 348 -14.73 -18.45 -4.70
CA ASN A 348 -13.93 -18.98 -5.80
C ASN A 348 -14.28 -20.44 -6.12
N LEU A 349 -14.48 -21.28 -5.11
CA LEU A 349 -14.90 -22.68 -5.29
C LEU A 349 -16.25 -22.77 -6.02
N ALA A 350 -17.23 -21.94 -5.66
CA ALA A 350 -18.51 -21.88 -6.36
C ALA A 350 -18.32 -21.52 -7.85
N THR A 351 -17.40 -20.60 -8.15
CA THR A 351 -17.09 -20.25 -9.54
C THR A 351 -16.33 -21.35 -10.31
N VAL A 352 -15.50 -22.13 -9.62
CA VAL A 352 -14.85 -23.32 -10.20
C VAL A 352 -15.89 -24.38 -10.57
N PHE A 353 -16.93 -24.57 -9.75
CA PHE A 353 -18.04 -25.46 -10.11
C PHE A 353 -18.78 -24.99 -11.38
N LEU A 354 -18.94 -23.68 -11.58
CA LEU A 354 -19.52 -23.15 -12.83
C LEU A 354 -18.67 -23.51 -14.05
N ALA A 355 -17.34 -23.40 -13.95
CA ALA A 355 -16.44 -23.85 -15.01
C ALA A 355 -16.49 -25.37 -15.22
N ALA A 356 -16.61 -26.15 -14.14
CA ALA A 356 -16.75 -27.60 -14.24
C ALA A 356 -18.05 -28.03 -14.94
N LEU A 357 -19.17 -27.31 -14.72
CA LEU A 357 -20.42 -27.55 -15.45
C LEU A 357 -20.23 -27.39 -16.96
N VAL A 358 -19.48 -26.36 -17.38
CA VAL A 358 -19.15 -26.14 -18.80
C VAL A 358 -18.36 -27.31 -19.37
N VAL A 359 -17.35 -27.81 -18.64
CA VAL A 359 -16.60 -29.01 -19.06
C VAL A 359 -17.52 -30.24 -19.17
N GLY A 360 -18.46 -30.39 -18.23
CA GLY A 360 -19.45 -31.47 -18.21
C GLY A 360 -20.36 -31.49 -19.44
N LEU A 361 -20.66 -30.34 -20.06
CA LEU A 361 -21.42 -30.27 -21.31
C LEU A 361 -20.70 -30.99 -22.48
N PHE A 362 -19.39 -31.20 -22.37
CA PHE A 362 -18.54 -31.83 -23.38
C PHE A 362 -18.03 -33.22 -22.97
N GLU A 363 -18.64 -33.86 -21.96
CA GLU A 363 -18.24 -35.21 -21.48
C GLU A 363 -18.18 -36.24 -22.62
N ASN A 364 -19.14 -36.20 -23.54
CA ASN A 364 -19.16 -37.07 -24.72
C ASN A 364 -17.97 -36.86 -25.65
N THR A 365 -17.48 -35.64 -25.79
CA THR A 365 -16.31 -35.33 -26.61
C THR A 365 -15.04 -35.77 -25.89
N ILE A 366 -14.93 -35.52 -24.59
CA ILE A 366 -13.77 -35.89 -23.76
C ILE A 366 -13.61 -37.42 -23.68
N SER A 367 -14.71 -38.17 -23.53
CA SER A 367 -14.67 -39.63 -23.46
C SER A 367 -14.18 -40.28 -24.76
N ARG A 368 -14.46 -39.65 -25.92
CA ARG A 368 -13.95 -40.09 -27.23
C ARG A 368 -12.48 -39.71 -27.43
N TYR A 369 -12.09 -38.54 -26.95
CA TYR A 369 -10.74 -37.99 -27.13
C TYR A 369 -10.14 -37.63 -25.78
N THR A 370 -9.68 -38.66 -25.04
CA THR A 370 -9.15 -38.49 -23.68
C THR A 370 -7.93 -37.57 -23.60
N ALA A 371 -7.19 -37.43 -24.71
CA ALA A 371 -6.10 -36.47 -24.83
C ALA A 371 -6.52 -35.00 -24.59
N LEU A 372 -7.80 -34.65 -24.84
CA LEU A 372 -8.33 -33.32 -24.54
C LEU A 372 -8.24 -33.01 -23.05
N ALA A 373 -8.52 -33.98 -22.18
CA ALA A 373 -8.46 -33.79 -20.73
C ALA A 373 -7.03 -33.44 -20.25
N VAL A 374 -6.01 -34.01 -20.90
CA VAL A 374 -4.59 -33.73 -20.60
C VAL A 374 -4.20 -32.30 -20.98
N LEU A 375 -4.87 -31.71 -21.99
CA LEU A 375 -4.58 -30.36 -22.47
C LEU A 375 -5.41 -29.27 -21.78
N LEU A 376 -6.47 -29.62 -21.03
CA LEU A 376 -7.29 -28.65 -20.28
C LEU A 376 -6.46 -27.74 -19.36
N PRO A 377 -5.49 -28.25 -18.55
CA PRO A 377 -4.67 -27.39 -17.70
C PRO A 377 -3.79 -26.42 -18.47
N VAL A 378 -3.36 -26.77 -19.69
CA VAL A 378 -2.54 -25.90 -20.55
C VAL A 378 -3.36 -24.70 -21.00
N VAL A 379 -4.59 -24.95 -21.48
CA VAL A 379 -5.50 -23.89 -21.94
C VAL A 379 -5.90 -22.98 -20.79
N SER A 380 -6.43 -23.54 -19.69
CA SER A 380 -6.88 -22.75 -18.54
C SER A 380 -5.72 -21.98 -17.90
N GLY A 381 -4.58 -22.64 -17.65
CA GLY A 381 -3.43 -22.01 -17.00
C GLY A 381 -2.86 -20.83 -17.78
N GLN A 382 -2.69 -20.96 -19.09
CA GLN A 382 -2.18 -19.85 -19.91
C GLN A 382 -3.22 -18.73 -20.08
N THR A 383 -4.48 -19.08 -20.34
CA THR A 383 -5.58 -18.11 -20.49
C THR A 383 -5.76 -17.27 -19.22
N GLY A 384 -5.78 -17.92 -18.05
CA GLY A 384 -5.82 -17.24 -16.76
C GLY A 384 -4.63 -16.31 -16.54
N ASN A 385 -3.40 -16.77 -16.85
CA ASN A 385 -2.19 -15.95 -16.70
C ASN A 385 -2.21 -14.69 -17.57
N ALA A 386 -2.59 -14.79 -18.86
CA ALA A 386 -2.68 -13.62 -19.72
C ALA A 386 -3.77 -12.65 -19.24
N GLY A 387 -4.92 -13.18 -18.80
CA GLY A 387 -5.97 -12.37 -18.19
C GLY A 387 -5.46 -11.62 -16.97
N MET A 388 -4.72 -12.30 -16.08
CA MET A 388 -4.17 -11.71 -14.86
C MET A 388 -3.12 -10.62 -15.16
N GLN A 389 -2.36 -10.76 -16.25
CA GLN A 389 -1.44 -9.71 -16.71
C GLN A 389 -2.20 -8.47 -17.19
N ALA A 390 -3.21 -8.64 -18.03
CA ALA A 390 -4.06 -7.54 -18.49
C ALA A 390 -4.83 -6.88 -17.32
N LEU A 391 -5.27 -7.68 -16.35
CA LEU A 391 -5.87 -7.22 -15.10
C LEU A 391 -4.92 -6.36 -14.29
N ALA A 392 -3.70 -6.82 -14.04
CA ALA A 392 -2.72 -6.09 -13.25
C ALA A 392 -2.38 -4.73 -13.87
N VAL A 393 -2.18 -4.68 -15.18
CA VAL A 393 -1.92 -3.43 -15.91
C VAL A 393 -3.13 -2.48 -15.83
N THR A 394 -4.34 -3.00 -15.99
CA THR A 394 -5.56 -2.21 -15.93
C THR A 394 -5.85 -1.69 -14.53
N MET A 395 -5.69 -2.53 -13.50
CA MET A 395 -5.82 -2.15 -12.09
C MET A 395 -4.85 -1.03 -11.72
N ARG A 396 -3.59 -1.14 -12.15
CA ARG A 396 -2.60 -0.07 -11.96
C ARG A 396 -3.03 1.22 -12.66
N GLY A 397 -3.49 1.15 -13.92
CA GLY A 397 -3.98 2.32 -14.65
C GLY A 397 -5.20 2.98 -14.00
N LEU A 398 -6.06 2.19 -13.35
CA LEU A 398 -7.19 2.70 -12.57
C LEU A 398 -6.77 3.34 -11.25
N ALA A 399 -5.83 2.74 -10.53
CA ALA A 399 -5.29 3.27 -9.27
C ALA A 399 -4.51 4.57 -9.49
N LEU A 400 -3.68 4.62 -10.52
CA LEU A 400 -2.92 5.82 -10.91
C LEU A 400 -3.75 6.87 -11.65
N ARG A 401 -5.05 6.61 -11.89
CA ARG A 401 -5.95 7.47 -12.67
C ARG A 401 -5.42 7.81 -14.09
N GLU A 402 -4.55 6.97 -14.64
CA GLU A 402 -4.03 7.08 -16.01
C GLU A 402 -5.14 6.80 -17.04
N VAL A 403 -6.11 5.95 -16.67
CA VAL A 403 -7.23 5.57 -17.54
C VAL A 403 -8.48 6.32 -17.10
N ARG A 404 -8.88 7.31 -17.89
CA ARG A 404 -10.18 7.97 -17.73
C ARG A 404 -11.30 7.05 -18.23
N PRO A 405 -12.52 7.13 -17.67
CA PRO A 405 -13.66 6.31 -18.12
C PRO A 405 -13.90 6.39 -19.63
N ALA A 406 -13.71 7.56 -20.26
CA ALA A 406 -13.86 7.74 -21.71
C ALA A 406 -12.84 6.98 -22.58
N GLN A 407 -11.70 6.56 -22.01
CA GLN A 407 -10.63 5.89 -22.74
C GLN A 407 -10.77 4.35 -22.75
N TRP A 408 -11.81 3.81 -22.12
CA TRP A 408 -12.04 2.37 -22.02
C TRP A 408 -12.05 1.60 -23.35
N PRO A 409 -12.60 2.07 -24.49
CA PRO A 409 -12.65 1.26 -25.70
C PRO A 409 -11.26 1.16 -26.32
N ARG A 410 -10.44 2.20 -26.17
CA ARG A 410 -9.04 2.21 -26.60
C ARG A 410 -8.21 1.20 -25.81
N LEU A 411 -8.47 1.05 -24.51
CA LEU A 411 -7.82 0.04 -23.69
C LEU A 411 -8.21 -1.37 -24.14
N ILE A 412 -9.50 -1.64 -24.36
CA ILE A 412 -9.98 -2.95 -24.82
C ILE A 412 -9.38 -3.31 -26.19
N VAL A 413 -9.35 -2.37 -27.14
CA VAL A 413 -8.72 -2.60 -28.45
C VAL A 413 -7.22 -2.87 -28.32
N LYS A 414 -6.52 -2.16 -27.41
CA LYS A 414 -5.11 -2.41 -27.12
C LYS A 414 -4.90 -3.84 -26.61
N GLU A 415 -5.68 -4.27 -25.62
CA GLU A 415 -5.56 -5.62 -25.06
C GLU A 415 -5.99 -6.72 -26.02
N LEU A 416 -6.97 -6.46 -26.89
CA LEU A 416 -7.31 -7.38 -27.97
C LEU A 416 -6.12 -7.59 -28.92
N GLY A 417 -5.41 -6.51 -29.26
CA GLY A 417 -4.19 -6.58 -30.06
C GLY A 417 -3.05 -7.34 -29.38
N VAL A 418 -2.83 -7.09 -28.08
CA VAL A 418 -1.85 -7.84 -27.27
C VAL A 418 -2.21 -9.32 -27.21
N GLY A 419 -3.47 -9.64 -26.94
CA GLY A 419 -3.99 -11.01 -26.88
C GLY A 419 -3.88 -11.74 -28.21
N LEU A 420 -4.08 -11.06 -29.34
CA LEU A 420 -3.90 -11.64 -30.68
C LEU A 420 -2.42 -11.97 -30.96
N LEU A 421 -1.51 -11.02 -30.73
CA LEU A 421 -0.09 -11.20 -31.04
C LEU A 421 0.58 -12.23 -30.10
N ASN A 422 0.33 -12.12 -28.79
CA ASN A 422 0.82 -13.10 -27.83
C ASN A 422 0.15 -14.45 -28.04
N GLY A 423 -1.15 -14.46 -28.31
CA GLY A 423 -1.91 -15.68 -28.58
C GLY A 423 -1.38 -16.44 -29.78
N PHE A 424 -0.97 -15.75 -30.85
CA PHE A 424 -0.34 -16.39 -32.00
C PHE A 424 1.00 -17.07 -31.64
N ALA A 425 1.87 -16.38 -30.90
CA ALA A 425 3.16 -16.94 -30.49
C ALA A 425 2.99 -18.14 -29.53
N ILE A 426 2.08 -18.05 -28.57
CA ILE A 426 1.78 -19.12 -27.62
C ILE A 426 1.07 -20.29 -28.31
N ALA A 427 0.17 -20.02 -29.26
CA ALA A 427 -0.45 -21.07 -30.07
C ALA A 427 0.60 -21.87 -30.84
N LEU A 428 1.56 -21.21 -31.50
CA LEU A 428 2.61 -21.90 -32.25
C LEU A 428 3.48 -22.81 -31.37
N THR A 429 3.88 -22.32 -30.20
CA THR A 429 4.68 -23.12 -29.25
C THR A 429 3.88 -24.28 -28.66
N THR A 430 2.59 -24.07 -28.37
CA THR A 430 1.69 -25.12 -27.90
C THR A 430 1.45 -26.18 -28.98
N MET A 431 1.22 -25.76 -30.23
CA MET A 431 1.07 -26.63 -31.39
C MET A 431 2.29 -27.51 -31.60
N LEU A 432 3.50 -26.95 -31.47
CA LEU A 432 4.74 -27.73 -31.56
C LEU A 432 4.80 -28.81 -30.47
N GLY A 433 4.53 -28.45 -29.22
CA GLY A 433 4.53 -29.39 -28.09
C GLY A 433 3.49 -30.51 -28.27
N VAL A 434 2.27 -30.16 -28.67
CA VAL A 434 1.19 -31.13 -28.90
C VAL A 434 1.46 -32.01 -30.12
N THR A 435 2.10 -31.50 -31.17
CA THR A 435 2.50 -32.31 -32.33
C THR A 435 3.53 -33.37 -31.92
N ILE A 436 4.55 -32.97 -31.14
CA ILE A 436 5.59 -33.89 -30.66
C ILE A 436 5.00 -34.95 -29.73
N TRP A 437 4.05 -34.57 -28.88
CA TRP A 437 3.47 -35.48 -27.88
C TRP A 437 2.41 -36.41 -28.49
N SER A 438 1.39 -35.83 -29.13
CA SER A 438 0.20 -36.59 -29.58
C SER A 438 0.35 -37.21 -30.96
N HIS A 439 1.26 -36.70 -31.80
CA HIS A 439 1.38 -37.04 -33.22
C HIS A 439 0.07 -36.84 -34.03
N SER A 440 -0.94 -36.17 -33.47
CA SER A 440 -2.23 -35.91 -34.11
C SER A 440 -2.28 -34.48 -34.66
N PHE A 441 -2.47 -34.36 -35.98
CA PHE A 441 -2.65 -33.07 -36.63
C PHE A 441 -3.93 -32.37 -36.18
N GLY A 442 -5.02 -33.12 -35.97
CA GLY A 442 -6.30 -32.59 -35.51
C GLY A 442 -6.19 -31.93 -34.14
N LEU A 443 -5.59 -32.66 -33.19
CA LEU A 443 -5.40 -32.15 -31.83
C LEU A 443 -4.52 -30.90 -31.82
N THR A 444 -3.46 -30.89 -32.62
CA THR A 444 -2.58 -29.73 -32.82
C THR A 444 -3.35 -28.52 -33.37
N LEU A 445 -4.19 -28.69 -34.38
CA LEU A 445 -4.94 -27.58 -34.95
C LEU A 445 -5.97 -27.02 -33.95
N VAL A 446 -6.70 -27.91 -33.27
CA VAL A 446 -7.72 -27.53 -32.27
C VAL A 446 -7.09 -26.76 -31.13
N ILE A 447 -5.99 -27.24 -30.55
CA ILE A 447 -5.33 -26.54 -29.44
C ILE A 447 -4.76 -25.19 -29.89
N GLY A 448 -4.19 -25.10 -31.10
CA GLY A 448 -3.65 -23.84 -31.62
C GLY A 448 -4.72 -22.76 -31.77
N LEU A 449 -5.85 -23.10 -32.39
CA LEU A 449 -6.98 -22.19 -32.55
C LEU A 449 -7.60 -21.82 -31.20
N ALA A 450 -7.77 -22.81 -30.31
CA ALA A 450 -8.32 -22.57 -28.99
C ALA A 450 -7.45 -21.61 -28.18
N MET A 451 -6.13 -21.78 -28.21
CA MET A 451 -5.18 -20.91 -27.54
C MET A 451 -5.25 -19.48 -28.08
N LEU A 452 -5.31 -19.31 -29.41
CA LEU A 452 -5.42 -17.99 -30.03
C LEU A 452 -6.65 -17.22 -29.53
N PHE A 453 -7.84 -17.84 -29.63
CA PHE A 453 -9.09 -17.20 -29.20
C PHE A 453 -9.15 -16.99 -27.70
N SER A 454 -8.70 -17.97 -26.90
CA SER A 454 -8.71 -17.86 -25.44
C SER A 454 -7.80 -16.72 -24.97
N MET A 455 -6.62 -16.55 -25.57
CA MET A 455 -5.70 -15.45 -25.27
C MET A 455 -6.28 -14.07 -25.59
N MET A 456 -6.99 -13.94 -26.73
CA MET A 456 -7.69 -12.71 -27.08
C MET A 456 -8.77 -12.35 -26.06
N ILE A 457 -9.60 -13.32 -25.68
CA ILE A 457 -10.69 -13.09 -24.73
C ILE A 457 -10.15 -12.83 -23.33
N ALA A 458 -9.06 -13.50 -22.93
CA ALA A 458 -8.38 -13.24 -21.67
C ALA A 458 -7.91 -11.80 -21.55
N GLY A 459 -7.27 -11.25 -22.59
CA GLY A 459 -6.85 -9.84 -22.60
C GLY A 459 -8.04 -8.88 -22.47
N VAL A 460 -9.12 -9.13 -23.21
CA VAL A 460 -10.36 -8.33 -23.13
C VAL A 460 -11.00 -8.44 -21.75
N ALA A 461 -11.10 -9.62 -21.18
CA ALA A 461 -11.67 -9.85 -19.86
C ALA A 461 -10.81 -9.20 -18.76
N GLY A 462 -9.48 -9.33 -18.85
CA GLY A 462 -8.54 -8.73 -17.90
C GLY A 462 -8.66 -7.21 -17.83
N ALA A 463 -8.85 -6.53 -18.97
CA ALA A 463 -9.13 -5.09 -18.97
C ALA A 463 -10.60 -4.74 -18.68
N GLY A 464 -11.55 -5.55 -19.13
CA GLY A 464 -12.98 -5.26 -19.03
C GLY A 464 -13.54 -5.43 -17.63
N VAL A 465 -13.17 -6.50 -16.92
CA VAL A 465 -13.73 -6.86 -15.60
C VAL A 465 -13.57 -5.71 -14.59
N PRO A 466 -12.38 -5.10 -14.39
CA PRO A 466 -12.23 -4.00 -13.44
C PRO A 466 -13.07 -2.79 -13.78
N LEU A 467 -13.21 -2.49 -15.07
CA LEU A 467 -13.96 -1.33 -15.55
C LEU A 467 -15.45 -1.51 -15.30
N VAL A 468 -15.97 -2.71 -15.56
CA VAL A 468 -17.37 -3.05 -15.30
C VAL A 468 -17.67 -2.99 -13.81
N LEU A 469 -16.81 -3.57 -12.95
CA LEU A 469 -16.98 -3.51 -11.50
C LEU A 469 -16.99 -2.06 -10.99
N LYS A 470 -16.05 -1.24 -11.46
CA LYS A 470 -15.98 0.19 -11.11
C LYS A 470 -17.23 0.95 -11.56
N ALA A 471 -17.75 0.67 -12.76
CA ALA A 471 -18.96 1.29 -13.28
C ALA A 471 -20.21 0.90 -12.46
N LEU A 472 -20.22 -0.29 -11.87
CA LEU A 472 -21.27 -0.75 -10.94
C LEU A 472 -21.09 -0.21 -9.50
N GLY A 473 -20.06 0.60 -9.25
CA GLY A 473 -19.75 1.14 -7.92
C GLY A 473 -19.10 0.13 -6.97
N GLN A 474 -18.65 -1.03 -7.47
CA GLN A 474 -17.91 -2.01 -6.69
C GLN A 474 -16.40 -1.74 -6.75
N ASP A 475 -15.68 -2.08 -5.68
CA ASP A 475 -14.21 -1.97 -5.61
C ASP A 475 -13.58 -3.09 -6.47
N PRO A 476 -12.98 -2.76 -7.63
CA PRO A 476 -12.39 -3.77 -8.51
C PRO A 476 -11.27 -4.54 -7.84
N ALA A 477 -10.59 -3.94 -6.85
CA ALA A 477 -9.46 -4.58 -6.20
C ALA A 477 -9.88 -5.84 -5.46
N GLN A 478 -11.11 -5.94 -4.93
CA GLN A 478 -11.51 -7.06 -4.09
C GLN A 478 -11.94 -8.31 -4.87
N SER A 479 -12.47 -8.16 -6.09
CA SER A 479 -13.18 -9.26 -6.77
C SER A 479 -12.74 -9.52 -8.21
N SER A 480 -11.91 -8.65 -8.80
CA SER A 480 -11.61 -8.76 -10.23
C SER A 480 -10.88 -10.06 -10.60
N SER A 481 -10.01 -10.60 -9.74
CA SER A 481 -9.27 -11.84 -10.03
C SER A 481 -10.16 -13.08 -10.03
N ILE A 482 -11.07 -13.20 -9.06
CA ILE A 482 -12.02 -14.32 -8.99
C ILE A 482 -12.98 -14.27 -10.18
N VAL A 483 -13.54 -13.09 -10.48
CA VAL A 483 -14.44 -12.92 -11.63
C VAL A 483 -13.69 -13.19 -12.93
N LEU A 484 -12.47 -12.67 -13.07
CA LEU A 484 -11.64 -12.91 -14.25
C LEU A 484 -11.35 -14.40 -14.45
N THR A 485 -10.86 -15.10 -13.41
CA THR A 485 -10.49 -16.51 -13.50
C THR A 485 -11.70 -17.36 -13.91
N THR A 486 -12.87 -17.06 -13.36
CA THR A 486 -14.14 -17.65 -13.78
C THR A 486 -14.42 -17.46 -15.27
N VAL A 487 -14.31 -16.22 -15.76
CA VAL A 487 -14.54 -15.89 -17.17
C VAL A 487 -13.52 -16.60 -18.05
N THR A 488 -12.24 -16.61 -17.68
CA THR A 488 -11.18 -17.25 -18.46
C THR A 488 -11.32 -18.77 -18.48
N ASP A 489 -11.77 -19.40 -17.40
CA ASP A 489 -12.00 -20.85 -17.36
C ASP A 489 -13.23 -21.23 -18.17
N VAL A 490 -14.37 -20.55 -17.96
CA VAL A 490 -15.60 -20.80 -18.72
C VAL A 490 -15.36 -20.62 -20.22
N VAL A 491 -14.74 -19.51 -20.63
CA VAL A 491 -14.48 -19.24 -22.04
C VAL A 491 -13.39 -20.16 -22.58
N GLY A 492 -12.30 -20.38 -21.84
CA GLY A 492 -11.19 -21.23 -22.29
C GLY A 492 -11.65 -22.67 -22.53
N PHE A 493 -12.38 -23.26 -21.59
CA PHE A 493 -12.95 -24.59 -21.73
C PHE A 493 -14.00 -24.66 -22.84
N SER A 494 -14.92 -23.69 -22.90
CA SER A 494 -15.94 -23.63 -23.97
C SER A 494 -15.31 -23.54 -25.35
N THR A 495 -14.28 -22.72 -25.51
CA THR A 495 -13.59 -22.50 -26.78
C THR A 495 -12.83 -23.76 -27.19
N PHE A 496 -12.05 -24.34 -26.28
CA PHE A 496 -11.25 -25.52 -26.58
C PHE A 496 -12.11 -26.76 -26.87
N LEU A 497 -13.04 -27.08 -25.98
CA LEU A 497 -13.90 -28.27 -26.13
C LEU A 497 -14.96 -28.07 -27.22
N GLY A 498 -15.43 -26.83 -27.43
CA GLY A 498 -16.32 -26.48 -28.53
C GLY A 498 -15.63 -26.66 -29.89
N LEU A 499 -14.41 -26.16 -30.05
CA LEU A 499 -13.62 -26.39 -31.27
C LEU A 499 -13.32 -27.88 -31.45
N ALA A 500 -12.97 -28.60 -30.39
CA ALA A 500 -12.77 -30.05 -30.48
C ALA A 500 -14.04 -30.78 -30.95
N THR A 501 -15.21 -30.35 -30.50
CA THR A 501 -16.49 -30.95 -30.90
C THR A 501 -16.81 -30.65 -32.36
N ILE A 502 -16.57 -29.42 -32.83
CA ILE A 502 -16.78 -29.01 -34.23
C ILE A 502 -15.82 -29.75 -35.17
N PHE A 503 -14.55 -29.89 -34.76
CA PHE A 503 -13.49 -30.53 -35.53
C PHE A 503 -13.32 -32.02 -35.17
N ALA A 504 -14.32 -32.67 -34.57
CA ALA A 504 -14.25 -34.07 -34.15
C ALA A 504 -13.82 -35.01 -35.28
N ALA A 505 -14.21 -34.74 -36.53
CA ALA A 505 -13.80 -35.55 -37.68
C ALA A 505 -12.30 -35.45 -38.03
N ALA A 506 -11.61 -34.42 -37.55
CA ALA A 506 -10.18 -34.19 -37.80
C ALA A 506 -9.28 -34.62 -36.63
N LEU A 507 -9.86 -34.84 -35.43
CA LEU A 507 -9.21 -35.30 -34.20
C LEU A 507 -8.89 -36.80 -34.25
#